data_AF-A0A7T1AZV8-F1
#
_entry.id   AF-A0A7T1AZV8-F1
#
_cell.length_a   1.000
_cell.length_b   1.000
_cell.length_c   1.000
_cell.angle_alpha   90.00
_cell.angle_beta   90.00
_cell.angle_gamma   90.00
#
_symmetry.space_group_name_H-M   'P 1'
#
loop_
_entity.id
_entity.type
_entity.pdbx_description
1 polymer ?
#
loop_
_entity_poly.entity_id
_entity_poly.type
_entity_poly.pdbx_seq_one_letter_code
_entity_poly.pdbx_strand_id
1 'polypeptide(L)'
;MEFTIRRDYFINQLNDALKAISPRTTLPILTGIKIDTKENDVILTGSDSEISIEITIPKQVDGEDIVTIAETGSVVLPGRFFVDIIKKLPGKEVKLSTNEQFQTLITSGHSEFNLSGLDPDQYPLLPEVSREDAIQLSVKVLKNIIAQTNFAVSTSETRPVLTGVNWLIQDNELICTATDSHRLAVRKVGLEEESENKNVIIPGKALSELNKIMSDSDDDIDIFFASNQVLFKVGNVNFISRLLEGHYPDTSRLFPENFEIKLGINNGDFYHAIDRASLLAREGGNNVIKLSTGNELVELSSTSPEIGTVKEEVEASNVDGGNLKISFNSKYMMDALKAIDNDEVEVEFFGTMKPFILKPKDDDSVTQLILPIRTY
;
A
#
# COMPACT_ATOMS: atom_id res chain seq x y z
N MET A 1 -14.02 33.79 0.10
CA MET A 1 -13.74 32.60 -0.74
C MET A 1 -15.02 32.20 -1.44
N GLU A 2 -15.03 32.13 -2.76
CA GLU A 2 -16.21 31.74 -3.55
C GLU A 2 -15.79 31.04 -4.86
N PHE A 3 -16.31 29.84 -5.11
CA PHE A 3 -16.11 29.11 -6.36
C PHE A 3 -17.28 28.17 -6.69
N THR A 4 -17.42 27.82 -7.96
CA THR A 4 -18.36 26.81 -8.48
C THR A 4 -17.58 25.70 -9.17
N ILE A 5 -17.84 24.44 -8.83
CA ILE A 5 -17.10 23.27 -9.32
C ILE A 5 -18.03 22.18 -9.83
N ARG A 6 -17.61 21.43 -10.85
CA ARG A 6 -18.28 20.20 -11.29
C ARG A 6 -18.30 19.15 -10.19
N ARG A 7 -19.51 18.68 -9.84
CA ARG A 7 -19.77 17.85 -8.67
C ARG A 7 -19.14 16.46 -8.77
N ASP A 8 -19.25 15.82 -9.92
CA ASP A 8 -18.69 14.49 -10.20
C ASP A 8 -17.17 14.47 -10.03
N TYR A 9 -16.49 15.45 -10.64
CA TYR A 9 -15.05 15.63 -10.49
C TYR A 9 -14.68 15.91 -9.03
N PHE A 10 -15.40 16.83 -8.37
CA PHE A 10 -15.10 17.23 -7.00
C PHE A 10 -15.25 16.08 -5.99
N ILE A 11 -16.26 15.20 -6.16
CA ILE A 11 -16.44 14.02 -5.30
C ILE A 11 -15.21 13.12 -5.32
N ASN A 12 -14.63 12.88 -6.50
CA ASN A 12 -13.45 12.03 -6.64
C ASN A 12 -12.26 12.61 -5.87
N GLN A 13 -11.94 13.89 -6.13
CA GLN A 13 -10.85 14.60 -5.45
C GLN A 13 -11.04 14.66 -3.93
N LEU A 14 -12.28 14.88 -3.46
CA LEU A 14 -12.59 14.87 -2.03
C LEU A 14 -12.44 13.49 -1.37
N ASN A 15 -12.79 12.41 -2.08
CA ASN A 15 -12.58 11.06 -1.55
C ASN A 15 -11.10 10.72 -1.41
N ASP A 16 -10.26 11.23 -2.31
CA ASP A 16 -8.81 11.02 -2.25
C ASP A 16 -8.18 11.79 -1.09
N ALA A 17 -8.51 13.09 -0.94
CA ALA A 17 -8.09 13.87 0.23
C ALA A 17 -8.55 13.25 1.56
N LEU A 18 -9.75 12.65 1.59
CA LEU A 18 -10.31 11.99 2.78
C LEU A 18 -9.50 10.75 3.23
N LYS A 19 -8.75 10.09 2.35
CA LYS A 19 -7.94 8.90 2.71
C LYS A 19 -6.77 9.25 3.65
N ALA A 20 -6.32 10.51 3.66
CA ALA A 20 -5.34 11.00 4.63
C ALA A 20 -5.97 11.42 5.96
N ILE A 21 -7.30 11.36 6.14
CA ILE A 21 -7.97 11.82 7.36
C ILE A 21 -8.33 10.65 8.29
N SER A 22 -7.74 10.65 9.47
CA SER A 22 -8.08 9.71 10.55
C SER A 22 -9.18 10.29 11.47
N PRO A 23 -10.20 9.50 11.84
CA PRO A 23 -11.16 9.92 12.88
C PRO A 23 -10.56 9.87 14.28
N ARG A 24 -9.44 9.17 14.45
CA ARG A 24 -8.69 9.10 15.70
C ARG A 24 -7.49 10.02 15.55
N THR A 25 -7.64 11.27 15.98
CA THR A 25 -6.59 12.28 15.97
C THR A 25 -6.59 13.05 17.29
N THR A 26 -5.41 13.46 17.74
CA THR A 26 -5.24 14.34 18.90
C THR A 26 -5.45 15.82 18.54
N LEU A 27 -5.38 16.16 17.25
CA LEU A 27 -5.56 17.52 16.74
C LEU A 27 -6.89 17.61 15.97
N PRO A 28 -7.97 18.15 16.58
CA PRO A 28 -9.32 18.10 15.99
C PRO A 28 -9.44 18.71 14.60
N ILE A 29 -8.64 19.72 14.26
CA ILE A 29 -8.69 20.37 12.94
C ILE A 29 -8.32 19.41 11.79
N LEU A 30 -7.53 18.36 12.07
CA LEU A 30 -7.17 17.32 11.10
C LEU A 30 -8.32 16.37 10.76
N THR A 31 -9.45 16.46 11.46
CA THR A 31 -10.69 15.80 11.01
C THR A 31 -11.33 16.52 9.81
N GLY A 32 -10.83 17.72 9.48
CA GLY A 32 -11.28 18.54 8.38
C GLY A 32 -10.42 18.40 7.11
N ILE A 33 -11.03 18.76 5.98
CA ILE A 33 -10.35 19.01 4.72
C ILE A 33 -10.11 20.52 4.65
N LYS A 34 -8.86 20.93 4.49
CA LYS A 34 -8.51 22.32 4.17
C LYS A 34 -8.75 22.55 2.69
N ILE A 35 -9.37 23.68 2.37
CA ILE A 35 -9.65 24.13 1.01
C ILE A 35 -8.97 25.49 0.86
N ASP A 36 -8.04 25.60 -0.08
CA ASP A 36 -7.41 26.86 -0.46
C ASP A 36 -7.82 27.19 -1.89
N THR A 37 -8.57 28.27 -2.10
CA THR A 37 -8.94 28.77 -3.43
C THR A 37 -7.97 29.89 -3.81
N LYS A 38 -7.13 29.62 -4.81
CA LYS A 38 -6.20 30.60 -5.39
C LYS A 38 -6.80 31.20 -6.66
N GLU A 39 -6.03 32.02 -7.37
CA GLU A 39 -6.52 32.65 -8.60
C GLU A 39 -6.81 31.65 -9.72
N ASN A 40 -6.07 30.53 -9.79
CA ASN A 40 -6.10 29.59 -10.92
C ASN A 40 -6.47 28.15 -10.55
N ASP A 41 -6.55 27.85 -9.26
CA ASP A 41 -6.78 26.49 -8.77
C ASP A 41 -7.50 26.50 -7.41
N VAL A 42 -8.08 25.36 -7.09
CA VAL A 42 -8.55 25.00 -5.75
C VAL A 42 -7.68 23.87 -5.23
N ILE A 43 -7.07 24.03 -4.07
CA ILE A 43 -6.22 23.03 -3.44
C ILE A 43 -6.99 22.40 -2.29
N LEU A 44 -7.00 21.07 -2.24
CA LEU A 44 -7.57 20.29 -1.15
C LEU A 44 -6.45 19.64 -0.36
N THR A 45 -6.47 19.78 0.96
CA THR A 45 -5.49 19.12 1.85
C THR A 45 -6.20 18.32 2.93
N GLY A 46 -5.86 17.03 3.01
CA GLY A 46 -6.20 16.15 4.13
C GLY A 46 -4.92 15.61 4.78
N SER A 47 -4.92 15.42 6.10
CA SER A 47 -3.75 14.95 6.83
C SER A 47 -4.13 14.28 8.16
N ASP A 48 -3.33 13.28 8.58
CA ASP A 48 -3.38 12.69 9.92
C ASP A 48 -2.08 12.91 10.72
N SER A 49 -1.24 13.87 10.27
CA SER A 49 0.14 14.14 10.72
C SER A 49 1.21 13.14 10.27
N GLU A 50 0.83 11.92 9.88
CA GLU A 50 1.75 10.92 9.34
C GLU A 50 1.72 10.90 7.81
N ILE A 51 0.51 10.97 7.26
CA ILE A 51 0.23 11.06 5.84
C ILE A 51 -0.47 12.39 5.57
N SER A 52 -0.10 13.04 4.47
CA SER A 52 -0.83 14.19 3.94
C SER A 52 -1.08 14.01 2.45
N ILE A 53 -2.29 14.33 2.01
CA ILE A 53 -2.66 14.34 0.60
C ILE A 53 -3.05 15.77 0.24
N GLU A 54 -2.32 16.34 -0.73
CA GLU A 54 -2.62 17.63 -1.34
C GLU A 54 -3.01 17.41 -2.80
N ILE A 55 -4.14 17.97 -3.20
CA ILE A 55 -4.70 17.82 -4.55
C ILE A 55 -4.93 19.20 -5.14
N THR A 56 -4.34 19.45 -6.31
CA THR A 56 -4.54 20.70 -7.03
C THR A 56 -5.61 20.53 -8.10
N ILE A 57 -6.71 21.26 -8.00
CA ILE A 57 -7.80 21.25 -8.99
C ILE A 57 -7.66 22.48 -9.89
N PRO A 58 -7.21 22.33 -11.15
CA PRO A 58 -7.11 23.46 -12.08
C PRO A 58 -8.49 23.90 -12.57
N LYS A 59 -8.59 25.15 -13.05
CA LYS A 59 -9.81 25.68 -13.73
C LYS A 59 -10.32 24.78 -14.85
N GLN A 60 -9.41 24.19 -15.63
CA GLN A 60 -9.72 23.37 -16.78
C GLN A 60 -8.94 22.05 -16.75
N VAL A 61 -9.58 20.98 -17.20
CA VAL A 61 -8.97 19.66 -17.44
C VAL A 61 -9.42 19.22 -18.82
N ASP A 62 -8.47 18.82 -19.69
CA ASP A 62 -8.73 18.37 -21.06
C ASP A 62 -9.58 19.34 -21.91
N GLY A 63 -9.46 20.64 -21.62
CA GLY A 63 -10.22 21.70 -22.31
C GLY A 63 -11.66 21.90 -21.81
N GLU A 64 -12.10 21.16 -20.79
CA GLU A 64 -13.38 21.36 -20.12
C GLU A 64 -13.22 22.22 -18.86
N ASP A 65 -14.13 23.17 -18.64
CA ASP A 65 -14.19 23.94 -17.40
C ASP A 65 -14.61 23.04 -16.23
N ILE A 66 -13.73 22.94 -15.23
CA ILE A 66 -13.93 22.16 -14.00
C ILE A 66 -14.34 23.06 -12.86
N VAL A 67 -13.68 24.21 -12.70
CA VAL A 67 -13.94 25.15 -11.60
C VAL A 67 -13.92 26.60 -12.08
N THR A 68 -14.92 27.37 -11.66
CA THR A 68 -14.99 28.82 -11.83
C THR A 68 -14.77 29.48 -10.47
N ILE A 69 -13.75 30.31 -10.35
CA ILE A 69 -13.36 30.98 -9.11
C ILE A 69 -13.83 32.43 -9.17
N ALA A 70 -14.66 32.83 -8.20
CA ALA A 70 -15.16 34.19 -8.07
C ALA A 70 -14.37 34.98 -7.02
N GLU A 71 -13.92 34.33 -5.94
CA GLU A 71 -13.16 34.97 -4.87
C GLU A 71 -12.16 33.99 -4.23
N THR A 72 -10.91 34.41 -4.07
CA THR A 72 -9.88 33.62 -3.37
C THR A 72 -10.15 33.50 -1.87
N GLY A 73 -9.42 32.62 -1.20
CA GLY A 73 -9.43 32.46 0.25
C GLY A 73 -9.45 31.01 0.66
N SER A 74 -9.56 30.77 1.96
CA SER A 74 -9.36 29.43 2.51
C SER A 74 -10.31 29.13 3.66
N VAL A 75 -10.59 27.85 3.88
CA VAL A 75 -11.41 27.36 5.00
C VAL A 75 -11.09 25.89 5.28
N VAL A 76 -11.31 25.44 6.51
CA VAL A 76 -11.29 24.00 6.85
C VAL A 76 -12.71 23.54 7.13
N LEU A 77 -13.18 22.51 6.41
CA LEU A 77 -14.52 21.93 6.59
C LEU A 77 -14.46 20.52 7.19
N PRO A 78 -15.41 20.11 8.05
CA PRO A 78 -15.44 18.76 8.63
C PRO A 78 -15.49 17.68 7.53
N GLY A 79 -14.39 16.95 7.33
CA GLY A 79 -14.10 16.26 6.07
C GLY A 79 -15.17 15.23 5.68
N ARG A 80 -15.49 14.29 6.58
CA ARG A 80 -16.49 13.25 6.31
C ARG A 80 -17.88 13.82 6.04
N PHE A 81 -18.33 14.74 6.89
CA PHE A 81 -19.63 15.38 6.74
C PHE A 81 -19.71 16.16 5.43
N PHE A 82 -18.65 16.91 5.11
CA PHE A 82 -18.56 17.67 3.88
C PHE A 82 -18.64 16.76 2.64
N VAL A 83 -17.83 15.69 2.58
CA VAL A 83 -17.86 14.72 1.48
C VAL A 83 -19.25 14.07 1.34
N ASP A 84 -19.88 13.68 2.45
CA ASP A 84 -21.22 13.07 2.44
C ASP A 84 -22.30 14.02 1.93
N ILE A 85 -22.19 15.33 2.23
CA ILE A 85 -23.06 16.36 1.67
C ILE A 85 -22.85 16.45 0.17
N ILE A 86 -21.61 16.62 -0.31
CA ILE A 86 -21.31 16.77 -1.74
C ILE A 86 -21.83 15.58 -2.56
N LYS A 87 -21.69 14.35 -2.04
CA LYS A 87 -22.21 13.12 -2.67
C LYS A 87 -23.74 13.11 -2.84
N LYS A 88 -24.48 13.77 -1.94
CA LYS A 88 -25.95 13.75 -1.90
C LYS A 88 -26.61 14.97 -2.54
N LEU A 89 -25.84 16.03 -2.82
CA LEU A 89 -26.37 17.23 -3.47
C LEU A 89 -27.02 16.89 -4.82
N PRO A 90 -28.07 17.61 -5.26
CA PRO A 90 -28.67 17.46 -6.59
C PRO A 90 -28.04 18.42 -7.61
N GLY A 91 -27.83 18.00 -8.86
CA GLY A 91 -27.30 18.86 -9.92
C GLY A 91 -25.83 18.62 -10.27
N LYS A 92 -25.37 19.16 -11.39
CA LYS A 92 -24.04 18.86 -11.95
C LYS A 92 -22.91 19.70 -11.34
N GLU A 93 -23.23 20.81 -10.71
CA GLU A 93 -22.27 21.76 -10.16
C GLU A 93 -22.60 22.07 -8.71
N VAL A 94 -21.57 22.39 -7.93
CA VAL A 94 -21.69 22.84 -6.54
C VAL A 94 -21.01 24.19 -6.42
N LYS A 95 -21.71 25.14 -5.81
CA LYS A 95 -21.16 26.44 -5.44
C LYS A 95 -20.86 26.48 -3.95
N LEU A 96 -19.65 26.93 -3.60
CA LEU A 96 -19.21 27.19 -2.23
C LEU A 96 -18.96 28.68 -2.06
N SER A 97 -19.44 29.25 -0.97
CA SER A 97 -19.22 30.65 -0.57
C SER A 97 -18.95 30.71 0.92
N THR A 98 -17.78 31.18 1.32
CA THR A 98 -17.35 31.29 2.71
C THR A 98 -17.13 32.74 3.10
N ASN A 99 -17.77 33.16 4.20
CA ASN A 99 -17.64 34.49 4.76
C ASN A 99 -16.45 34.63 5.75
N GLU A 100 -16.24 35.82 6.29
CA GLU A 100 -15.16 36.13 7.24
C GLU A 100 -15.23 35.36 8.56
N GLN A 101 -16.39 34.82 8.94
CA GLN A 101 -16.57 33.98 10.13
C GLN A 101 -16.48 32.47 9.81
N PHE A 102 -15.94 32.13 8.65
CA PHE A 102 -15.79 30.76 8.13
C PHE A 102 -17.12 30.00 7.97
N GLN A 103 -18.27 30.69 7.99
CA GLN A 103 -19.55 30.08 7.62
C GLN A 103 -19.56 29.85 6.12
N THR A 104 -19.70 28.60 5.74
CA THR A 104 -19.61 28.15 4.35
C THR A 104 -20.97 27.70 3.86
N LEU A 105 -21.52 28.47 2.92
CA LEU A 105 -22.73 28.17 2.18
C LEU A 105 -22.38 27.25 1.01
N ILE A 106 -23.04 26.10 0.94
CA ILE A 106 -22.91 25.11 -0.13
C ILE A 106 -24.26 24.99 -0.84
N THR A 107 -24.29 25.29 -2.13
CA THR A 107 -25.52 25.25 -2.94
C THR A 107 -25.36 24.38 -4.17
N SER A 108 -26.41 23.65 -4.52
CA SER A 108 -26.48 22.84 -5.74
C SER A 108 -27.95 22.60 -6.08
N GLY A 109 -28.38 23.08 -7.25
CA GLY A 109 -29.80 23.10 -7.63
C GLY A 109 -30.65 23.87 -6.61
N HIS A 110 -31.63 23.20 -6.01
CA HIS A 110 -32.50 23.76 -4.95
C HIS A 110 -32.06 23.37 -3.54
N SER A 111 -30.89 22.74 -3.40
CA SER A 111 -30.36 22.33 -2.10
C SER A 111 -29.38 23.38 -1.58
N GLU A 112 -29.49 23.65 -0.28
CA GLU A 112 -28.64 24.59 0.45
C GLU A 112 -28.19 23.96 1.77
N PHE A 113 -26.90 24.05 2.07
CA PHE A 113 -26.31 23.67 3.35
C PHE A 113 -25.44 24.81 3.86
N ASN A 114 -25.46 25.03 5.18
CA ASN A 114 -24.56 25.94 5.86
C ASN A 114 -23.69 25.14 6.83
N LEU A 115 -22.37 25.20 6.66
CA LEU A 115 -21.40 24.56 7.53
C LEU A 115 -20.56 25.60 8.27
N SER A 116 -20.36 25.38 9.57
CA SER A 116 -19.34 26.08 10.33
C SER A 116 -17.97 25.52 9.96
N GLY A 117 -17.20 26.29 9.19
CA GLY A 117 -15.80 26.02 8.94
C GLY A 117 -14.91 26.43 10.11
N LEU A 118 -13.65 26.02 10.05
CA LEU A 118 -12.60 26.40 10.96
C LEU A 118 -11.57 27.28 10.24
N ASP A 119 -10.84 28.04 11.04
CA ASP A 119 -9.77 28.93 10.58
C ASP A 119 -8.63 28.11 9.92
N PRO A 120 -8.34 28.34 8.63
CA PRO A 120 -7.30 27.62 7.90
C PRO A 120 -5.89 27.88 8.43
N ASP A 121 -5.64 29.00 9.13
CA ASP A 121 -4.31 29.33 9.68
C ASP A 121 -3.93 28.40 10.85
N GLN A 122 -4.92 27.72 11.43
CA GLN A 122 -4.70 26.70 12.46
C GLN A 122 -4.37 25.32 11.87
N TYR A 123 -4.54 25.13 10.56
CA TYR A 123 -4.24 23.87 9.91
C TYR A 123 -2.72 23.71 9.77
N PRO A 124 -2.13 22.56 10.15
CA PRO A 124 -0.68 22.37 10.06
C PRO A 124 -0.15 22.62 8.64
N LEU A 125 0.96 23.34 8.53
CA LEU A 125 1.64 23.52 7.26
C LEU A 125 2.17 22.18 6.77
N LEU A 126 2.00 21.94 5.47
CA LEU A 126 2.65 20.82 4.83
C LEU A 126 4.16 21.09 4.76
N PRO A 127 4.96 20.06 5.00
CA PRO A 127 6.41 20.16 4.88
C PRO A 127 6.81 20.37 3.42
N GLU A 128 7.81 21.23 3.20
CA GLU A 128 8.40 21.41 1.88
C GLU A 128 9.42 20.30 1.60
N VAL A 129 9.17 19.54 0.54
CA VAL A 129 10.10 18.52 0.04
C VAL A 129 10.75 19.08 -1.22
N SER A 130 12.09 19.04 -1.29
CA SER A 130 12.82 19.44 -2.50
C SER A 130 12.32 18.63 -3.69
N ARG A 131 12.14 19.29 -4.84
CA ARG A 131 11.69 18.68 -6.09
C ARG A 131 12.86 18.41 -7.05
N GLU A 132 14.06 18.33 -6.50
CA GLU A 132 15.28 17.94 -7.20
C GLU A 132 15.45 16.42 -7.08
N ASP A 133 16.08 15.80 -8.08
CA ASP A 133 16.48 14.39 -8.09
C ASP A 133 15.35 13.38 -7.78
N ALA A 134 14.29 13.44 -8.59
CA ALA A 134 13.18 12.50 -8.53
C ALA A 134 13.61 11.08 -8.94
N ILE A 135 13.07 10.07 -8.25
CA ILE A 135 13.00 8.72 -8.82
C ILE A 135 11.67 8.60 -9.56
N GLN A 136 11.73 8.34 -10.86
CA GLN A 136 10.54 8.13 -11.69
C GLN A 136 10.27 6.63 -11.84
N LEU A 137 9.03 6.22 -11.57
CA LEU A 137 8.53 4.86 -11.82
C LEU A 137 7.19 4.96 -12.54
N SER A 138 6.80 3.94 -13.30
CA SER A 138 5.39 3.83 -13.70
C SER A 138 4.52 3.51 -12.49
N VAL A 139 3.29 4.03 -12.47
CA VAL A 139 2.30 3.74 -11.43
C VAL A 139 2.10 2.23 -11.27
N LYS A 140 2.05 1.49 -12.38
CA LYS A 140 1.94 0.02 -12.38
C LYS A 140 3.09 -0.66 -11.63
N VAL A 141 4.34 -0.23 -11.87
CA VAL A 141 5.51 -0.77 -11.18
C VAL A 141 5.42 -0.50 -9.67
N LEU A 142 5.04 0.72 -9.27
CA LEU A 142 4.89 1.06 -7.86
C LEU A 142 3.78 0.24 -7.17
N LYS A 143 2.62 0.07 -7.83
CA LYS A 143 1.54 -0.78 -7.31
C LYS A 143 2.01 -2.23 -7.10
N ASN A 144 2.79 -2.77 -8.04
CA ASN A 144 3.38 -4.10 -7.91
C ASN A 144 4.36 -4.18 -6.75
N ILE A 145 5.27 -3.19 -6.58
CA ILE A 145 6.17 -3.12 -5.42
C ILE A 145 5.36 -3.21 -4.12
N ILE A 146 4.30 -2.42 -3.98
CA ILE A 146 3.47 -2.39 -2.77
C ILE A 146 2.76 -3.73 -2.57
N ALA A 147 2.11 -4.28 -3.61
CA ALA A 147 1.42 -5.57 -3.53
C ALA A 147 2.36 -6.73 -3.16
N GLN A 148 3.61 -6.67 -3.61
CA GLN A 148 4.58 -7.76 -3.47
C GLN A 148 5.40 -7.71 -2.18
N THR A 149 5.35 -6.60 -1.45
CA THR A 149 6.15 -6.40 -0.22
C THR A 149 5.31 -6.07 1.01
N ASN A 150 4.33 -5.17 0.86
CA ASN A 150 3.74 -4.49 2.00
C ASN A 150 2.95 -5.42 2.95
N PHE A 151 2.46 -6.56 2.47
CA PHE A 151 1.76 -7.53 3.32
C PHE A 151 2.69 -8.20 4.35
N ALA A 152 4.01 -8.17 4.15
CA ALA A 152 4.99 -8.82 5.01
C ALA A 152 5.48 -7.93 6.17
N VAL A 153 5.01 -6.67 6.27
CA VAL A 153 5.35 -5.80 7.41
C VAL A 153 4.74 -6.31 8.72
N SER A 154 5.40 -6.01 9.83
CA SER A 154 4.88 -6.24 11.18
C SER A 154 3.66 -5.35 11.45
N THR A 155 2.64 -5.91 12.10
CA THR A 155 1.52 -5.15 12.66
C THR A 155 1.75 -4.76 14.14
N SER A 156 2.87 -5.21 14.72
CA SER A 156 3.25 -4.89 16.10
C SER A 156 4.16 -3.67 16.15
N GLU A 157 3.78 -2.71 16.99
CA GLU A 157 4.55 -1.49 17.29
C GLU A 157 5.75 -1.73 18.22
N THR A 158 6.01 -2.98 18.62
CA THR A 158 7.17 -3.31 19.48
C THR A 158 8.50 -3.04 18.76
N ARG A 159 8.53 -3.23 17.44
CA ARG A 159 9.68 -2.91 16.58
C ARG A 159 9.18 -2.02 15.43
N PRO A 160 9.06 -0.70 15.64
CA PRO A 160 8.45 0.21 14.67
C PRO A 160 9.09 0.13 13.29
N VAL A 161 10.42 -0.02 13.18
CA VAL A 161 11.11 -0.16 11.88
C VAL A 161 10.55 -1.30 10.99
N LEU A 162 9.95 -2.33 11.58
CA LEU A 162 9.37 -3.46 10.84
C LEU A 162 7.92 -3.22 10.40
N THR A 163 7.27 -2.13 10.83
CA THR A 163 5.93 -1.75 10.36
C THR A 163 5.98 -1.01 9.01
N GLY A 164 7.19 -0.76 8.50
CA GLY A 164 7.45 -0.20 7.18
C GLY A 164 8.17 -1.14 6.24
N VAL A 165 8.15 -0.74 4.96
CA VAL A 165 8.94 -1.36 3.89
C VAL A 165 10.23 -0.56 3.76
N ASN A 166 11.36 -1.26 3.83
CA ASN A 166 12.66 -0.67 3.58
C ASN A 166 12.86 -0.50 2.08
N TRP A 167 13.22 0.70 1.66
CA TRP A 167 13.61 1.01 0.29
C TRP A 167 15.10 1.36 0.29
N LEU A 168 15.88 0.51 -0.38
CA LEU A 168 17.30 0.69 -0.59
C LEU A 168 17.53 0.97 -2.07
N ILE A 169 17.99 2.18 -2.37
CA ILE A 169 18.41 2.60 -3.71
C ILE A 169 19.92 2.59 -3.72
N GLN A 170 20.51 1.75 -4.58
CA GLN A 170 21.95 1.65 -4.79
C GLN A 170 22.21 0.98 -6.14
N ASP A 171 23.31 1.33 -6.80
CA ASP A 171 23.75 0.66 -8.04
C ASP A 171 22.68 0.59 -9.15
N ASN A 172 21.89 1.66 -9.31
CA ASN A 172 20.73 1.75 -10.23
C ASN A 172 19.66 0.68 -10.00
N GLU A 173 19.52 0.20 -8.77
CA GLU A 173 18.48 -0.73 -8.36
C GLU A 173 17.73 -0.19 -7.13
N LEU A 174 16.41 -0.30 -7.16
CA LEU A 174 15.53 -0.15 -6.01
C LEU A 174 15.22 -1.53 -5.43
N ILE A 175 15.68 -1.79 -4.21
CA ILE A 175 15.41 -3.00 -3.44
C ILE A 175 14.43 -2.66 -2.32
N CYS A 176 13.22 -3.22 -2.41
CA CYS A 176 12.18 -3.06 -1.41
C CYS A 176 12.08 -4.32 -0.55
N THR A 177 12.27 -4.19 0.77
CA THR A 177 12.25 -5.31 1.71
C THR A 177 11.24 -5.09 2.84
N ALA A 178 10.43 -6.10 3.14
CA ALA A 178 9.48 -6.09 4.25
C ALA A 178 9.55 -7.40 5.05
N THR A 179 9.48 -7.34 6.38
CA THR A 179 9.46 -8.53 7.24
C THR A 179 8.77 -8.29 8.58
N ASP A 180 8.12 -9.33 9.09
CA ASP A 180 7.52 -9.39 10.43
C ASP A 180 8.32 -10.31 11.37
N SER A 181 9.55 -10.68 10.99
CA SER A 181 10.42 -11.68 11.64
C SER A 181 10.00 -13.15 11.47
N HIS A 182 8.84 -13.44 10.86
CA HIS A 182 8.38 -14.80 10.55
C HIS A 182 8.36 -15.10 9.05
N ARG A 183 8.16 -14.06 8.25
CA ARG A 183 8.26 -14.08 6.80
C ARG A 183 8.93 -12.81 6.31
N LEU A 184 9.38 -12.84 5.06
CA LEU A 184 10.05 -11.72 4.43
C LEU A 184 9.71 -11.67 2.94
N ALA A 185 9.54 -10.47 2.42
CA ALA A 185 9.30 -10.20 1.02
C ALA A 185 10.37 -9.23 0.48
N VAL A 186 10.92 -9.53 -0.69
CA VAL A 186 11.85 -8.69 -1.44
C VAL A 186 11.32 -8.45 -2.84
N ARG A 187 11.41 -7.19 -3.29
CA ARG A 187 11.18 -6.78 -4.67
C ARG A 187 12.37 -5.96 -5.17
N LYS A 188 12.88 -6.28 -6.36
CA LYS A 188 14.00 -5.56 -7.00
C LYS A 188 13.60 -4.94 -8.33
N VAL A 189 13.82 -3.64 -8.49
CA VAL A 189 13.46 -2.91 -9.70
C VAL A 189 14.68 -2.15 -10.20
N GLY A 190 15.08 -2.38 -11.45
CA GLY A 190 16.10 -1.58 -12.11
C GLY A 190 15.60 -0.16 -12.36
N LEU A 191 16.45 0.82 -12.12
CA LEU A 191 16.19 2.24 -12.36
C LEU A 191 16.88 2.65 -13.67
N GLU A 192 16.19 3.44 -14.49
CA GLU A 192 16.74 3.90 -15.78
C GLU A 192 17.79 4.99 -15.61
N GLU A 193 17.63 5.84 -14.58
CA GLU A 193 18.50 6.96 -14.28
C GLU A 193 19.34 6.72 -13.03
N GLU A 194 20.56 7.26 -13.04
CA GLU A 194 21.43 7.22 -11.87
C GLU A 194 20.82 8.05 -10.75
N SER A 195 20.66 7.44 -9.59
CA SER A 195 20.05 8.05 -8.41
C SER A 195 21.02 7.98 -7.23
N GLU A 196 20.99 8.98 -6.36
CA GLU A 196 21.78 8.94 -5.13
C GLU A 196 21.41 7.73 -4.27
N ASN A 197 22.42 7.16 -3.60
CA ASN A 197 22.18 6.06 -2.67
C ASN A 197 21.26 6.51 -1.53
N LYS A 198 20.16 5.78 -1.32
CA LYS A 198 19.19 6.08 -0.26
C LYS A 198 18.79 4.81 0.45
N ASN A 199 18.60 4.89 1.76
CA ASN A 199 18.13 3.80 2.59
C ASN A 199 17.09 4.33 3.57
N VAL A 200 15.82 4.13 3.24
CA VAL A 200 14.69 4.70 3.97
C VAL A 200 13.68 3.63 4.34
N ILE A 201 12.81 3.94 5.30
CA ILE A 201 11.75 3.04 5.74
C ILE A 201 10.42 3.77 5.62
N ILE A 202 9.57 3.29 4.72
CA ILE A 202 8.27 3.92 4.44
C ILE A 202 7.19 3.12 5.20
N PRO A 203 6.35 3.75 6.05
CA PRO A 203 5.30 3.05 6.77
C PRO A 203 4.38 2.26 5.84
N GLY A 204 4.11 0.99 6.17
CA GLY A 204 3.28 0.16 5.31
C GLY A 204 1.83 0.63 5.21
N LYS A 205 1.34 1.33 6.24
CA LYS A 205 0.05 2.04 6.20
C LYS A 205 0.06 3.14 5.12
N ALA A 206 1.14 3.91 4.99
CA ALA A 206 1.24 4.97 4.00
C ALA A 206 1.24 4.40 2.58
N LEU A 207 2.01 3.35 2.32
CA LEU A 207 1.99 2.64 1.04
C LEU A 207 0.59 2.06 0.73
N SER A 208 -0.13 1.58 1.74
CA SER A 208 -1.50 1.09 1.56
C SER A 208 -2.48 2.20 1.16
N GLU A 209 -2.37 3.39 1.75
CA GLU A 209 -3.24 4.53 1.38
C GLU A 209 -2.86 5.09 0.01
N LEU A 210 -1.55 5.18 -0.30
CA LEU A 210 -1.06 5.56 -1.63
C LEU A 210 -1.62 4.62 -2.71
N ASN A 211 -1.58 3.31 -2.50
CA ASN A 211 -2.12 2.33 -3.44
C ASN A 211 -3.62 2.50 -3.73
N LYS A 212 -4.40 3.06 -2.79
CA LYS A 212 -5.84 3.30 -2.97
C LYS A 212 -6.14 4.57 -3.76
N ILE A 213 -5.23 5.53 -3.84
CA ILE A 213 -5.43 6.78 -4.61
C ILE A 213 -4.86 6.70 -6.02
N MET A 214 -3.86 5.84 -6.25
CA MET A 214 -3.33 5.62 -7.58
C MET A 214 -4.37 4.88 -8.45
N SER A 215 -4.75 5.48 -9.57
CA SER A 215 -5.53 4.82 -10.63
C SER A 215 -4.75 3.66 -11.25
N ASP A 216 -5.44 2.78 -11.97
CA ASP A 216 -4.80 1.89 -12.94
C ASP A 216 -4.60 2.68 -14.22
N SER A 217 -3.51 3.45 -14.29
CA SER A 217 -3.10 4.23 -15.45
C SER A 217 -1.66 3.89 -15.84
N ASP A 218 -1.31 4.23 -17.08
CA ASP A 218 0.06 4.15 -17.60
C ASP A 218 0.87 5.42 -17.26
N ASP A 219 0.40 6.20 -16.28
CA ASP A 219 1.10 7.40 -15.82
C ASP A 219 2.36 7.04 -15.03
N ASP A 220 3.30 7.98 -15.00
CA ASP A 220 4.46 7.91 -14.12
C ASP A 220 4.19 8.61 -12.79
N ILE A 221 4.96 8.21 -11.78
CA ILE A 221 4.98 8.79 -10.46
C ILE A 221 6.40 9.22 -10.12
N ASP A 222 6.53 10.50 -9.74
CA ASP A 222 7.78 11.06 -9.27
C ASP A 222 7.89 10.87 -7.75
N ILE A 223 9.03 10.37 -7.29
CA ILE A 223 9.29 10.07 -5.89
C ILE A 223 10.45 10.93 -5.40
N PHE A 224 10.16 11.82 -4.46
CA PHE A 224 11.13 12.72 -3.86
C PHE A 224 11.37 12.34 -2.41
N PHE A 225 12.63 12.26 -2.01
CA PHE A 225 13.01 11.94 -0.63
C PHE A 225 13.61 13.15 0.06
N ALA A 226 13.09 13.44 1.25
CA ALA A 226 13.69 14.34 2.23
C ALA A 226 14.25 13.53 3.41
N SER A 227 14.85 14.22 4.38
CA SER A 227 15.50 13.56 5.54
C SER A 227 14.54 12.74 6.41
N ASN A 228 13.27 13.14 6.53
CA ASN A 228 12.29 12.47 7.37
C ASN A 228 10.97 12.16 6.66
N GLN A 229 10.90 12.36 5.34
CA GLN A 229 9.67 12.27 4.56
C GLN A 229 9.93 11.80 3.13
N VAL A 230 8.87 11.30 2.51
CA VAL A 230 8.81 10.99 1.08
C VAL A 230 7.57 11.65 0.48
N LEU A 231 7.74 12.26 -0.69
CA LEU A 231 6.66 12.80 -1.52
C LEU A 231 6.53 11.92 -2.75
N PHE A 232 5.32 11.42 -2.99
CA PHE A 232 4.92 10.77 -4.23
C PHE A 232 4.02 11.74 -5.00
N LYS A 233 4.40 12.08 -6.23
CA LYS A 233 3.65 13.00 -7.07
C LYS A 233 3.17 12.30 -8.34
N VAL A 234 1.86 12.26 -8.52
CA VAL A 234 1.20 11.68 -9.70
C VAL A 234 0.10 12.61 -10.17
N GLY A 235 0.17 13.05 -11.42
CA GLY A 235 -0.76 14.03 -11.98
C GLY A 235 -0.89 15.29 -11.12
N ASN A 236 -2.08 15.51 -10.57
CA ASN A 236 -2.41 16.67 -9.73
C ASN A 236 -2.37 16.37 -8.21
N VAL A 237 -1.87 15.19 -7.82
CA VAL A 237 -1.85 14.71 -6.44
C VAL A 237 -0.42 14.66 -5.89
N ASN A 238 -0.23 15.26 -4.72
CA ASN A 238 0.96 15.13 -3.88
C ASN A 238 0.59 14.29 -2.65
N PHE A 239 1.17 13.09 -2.53
CA PHE A 239 1.05 12.24 -1.35
C PHE A 239 2.34 12.29 -0.54
N ILE A 240 2.28 12.78 0.69
CA ILE A 240 3.42 12.94 1.57
C ILE A 240 3.28 11.94 2.72
N SER A 241 4.36 11.20 3.02
CA SER A 241 4.45 10.34 4.19
C SER A 241 5.67 10.69 5.01
N ARG A 242 5.55 10.65 6.33
CA ARG A 242 6.72 10.54 7.21
C ARG A 242 7.44 9.21 6.98
N LEU A 243 8.75 9.24 7.11
CA LEU A 243 9.61 8.05 7.14
C LEU A 243 9.75 7.57 8.58
N LEU A 244 9.91 6.26 8.76
CA LEU A 244 10.23 5.70 10.06
C LEU A 244 11.71 5.93 10.37
N GLU A 245 11.99 6.41 11.57
CA GLU A 245 13.36 6.59 12.06
C GLU A 245 13.95 5.25 12.52
N GLY A 246 15.25 5.09 12.32
CA GLY A 246 16.03 3.95 12.79
C GLY A 246 16.69 3.17 11.66
N HIS A 247 17.37 2.08 12.02
CA HIS A 247 18.05 1.22 11.08
C HIS A 247 17.23 -0.03 10.80
N TYR A 248 16.94 -0.28 9.52
CA TYR A 248 16.35 -1.54 9.09
C TYR A 248 17.38 -2.68 9.24
N PRO A 249 17.00 -3.86 9.75
CA PRO A 249 17.94 -4.96 9.89
C PRO A 249 18.48 -5.44 8.54
N ASP A 250 19.76 -5.81 8.49
CA ASP A 250 20.35 -6.49 7.33
C ASP A 250 19.75 -7.89 7.19
N THR A 251 18.95 -8.08 6.15
CA THR A 251 18.24 -9.34 5.87
C THR A 251 18.93 -10.19 4.81
N SER A 252 19.98 -9.68 4.16
CA SER A 252 20.70 -10.41 3.10
C SER A 252 21.23 -11.77 3.58
N ARG A 253 21.60 -11.85 4.86
CA ARG A 253 22.12 -13.04 5.53
C ARG A 253 21.07 -14.10 5.86
N LEU A 254 19.79 -13.79 5.68
CA LEU A 254 18.68 -14.72 5.94
C LEU A 254 18.44 -15.70 4.79
N PHE A 255 18.95 -15.38 3.59
CA PHE A 255 18.82 -16.21 2.40
C PHE A 255 19.86 -17.32 2.43
N PRO A 256 19.46 -18.59 2.57
CA PRO A 256 20.41 -19.69 2.57
C PRO A 256 20.95 -19.93 1.15
N GLU A 257 22.18 -20.42 1.08
CA GLU A 257 22.81 -20.83 -0.18
C GLU A 257 22.64 -22.34 -0.40
N ASN A 258 22.38 -22.74 -1.64
CA ASN A 258 22.20 -24.13 -2.11
C ASN A 258 20.96 -24.85 -1.54
N PHE A 259 19.94 -25.03 -2.37
CA PHE A 259 18.74 -25.78 -1.99
C PHE A 259 19.03 -27.29 -1.86
N GLU A 260 18.35 -27.94 -0.92
CA GLU A 260 18.30 -29.41 -0.82
C GLU A 260 17.22 -29.97 -1.74
N ILE A 261 16.09 -29.26 -1.84
CA ILE A 261 14.95 -29.62 -2.68
C ILE A 261 14.42 -28.38 -3.38
N LYS A 262 14.13 -28.52 -4.68
CA LYS A 262 13.49 -27.49 -5.50
C LYS A 262 12.21 -28.05 -6.09
N LEU A 263 11.10 -27.37 -5.85
CA LEU A 263 9.77 -27.73 -6.29
C LEU A 263 9.27 -26.69 -7.30
N GLY A 264 8.94 -27.13 -8.51
CA GLY A 264 8.13 -26.34 -9.46
C GLY A 264 6.67 -26.77 -9.36
N ILE A 265 5.76 -25.82 -9.23
CA ILE A 265 4.33 -26.10 -9.08
C ILE A 265 3.47 -24.97 -9.66
N ASN A 266 2.28 -25.31 -10.19
CA ASN A 266 1.33 -24.31 -10.62
C ASN A 266 0.88 -23.46 -9.42
N ASN A 267 1.04 -22.13 -9.53
CA ASN A 267 0.78 -21.19 -8.45
C ASN A 267 -0.70 -21.18 -8.03
N GLY A 268 -1.61 -21.19 -9.00
CA GLY A 268 -3.05 -21.19 -8.76
C GLY A 268 -3.53 -22.46 -8.06
N ASP A 269 -3.14 -23.63 -8.58
CA ASP A 269 -3.49 -24.92 -8.00
C ASP A 269 -2.93 -25.05 -6.58
N PHE A 270 -1.68 -24.65 -6.38
CA PHE A 270 -1.04 -24.69 -5.07
C PHE A 270 -1.71 -23.75 -4.06
N TYR A 271 -1.99 -22.50 -4.47
CA TYR A 271 -2.73 -21.54 -3.65
C TYR A 271 -4.10 -22.09 -3.23
N HIS A 272 -4.87 -22.63 -4.17
CA HIS A 272 -6.20 -23.14 -3.89
C HIS A 272 -6.20 -24.40 -3.01
N ALA A 273 -5.21 -25.28 -3.17
CA ALA A 273 -5.04 -26.44 -2.30
C ALA A 273 -4.67 -26.02 -0.87
N ILE A 274 -3.77 -25.05 -0.72
CA ILE A 274 -3.42 -24.47 0.59
C ILE A 274 -4.63 -23.78 1.22
N ASP A 275 -5.42 -23.02 0.46
CA ASP A 275 -6.63 -22.35 0.96
C ASP A 275 -7.64 -23.38 1.52
N ARG A 276 -7.91 -24.46 0.77
CA ARG A 276 -8.76 -25.57 1.24
C ARG A 276 -8.20 -26.25 2.49
N ALA A 277 -6.91 -26.58 2.49
CA ALA A 277 -6.25 -27.19 3.64
C ALA A 277 -6.26 -26.26 4.88
N SER A 278 -6.27 -24.94 4.66
CA SER A 278 -6.28 -23.94 5.74
C SER A 278 -7.60 -23.87 6.51
N LEU A 279 -8.72 -24.33 5.93
CA LEU A 279 -10.04 -24.27 6.57
C LEU A 279 -10.05 -25.01 7.92
N LEU A 280 -9.41 -26.18 7.99
CA LEU A 280 -9.29 -26.93 9.24
C LEU A 280 -8.20 -26.36 10.18
N ALA A 281 -7.13 -25.79 9.62
CA ALA A 281 -6.03 -25.22 10.38
C ALA A 281 -6.43 -23.94 11.14
N ARG A 282 -7.36 -23.15 10.58
CA ARG A 282 -7.89 -21.92 11.19
C ARG A 282 -8.74 -22.21 12.42
N GLU A 283 -9.65 -23.18 12.32
CA GLU A 283 -10.49 -23.60 13.43
C GLU A 283 -9.68 -24.26 14.56
N GLY A 284 -8.58 -24.94 14.23
CA GLY A 284 -7.61 -25.46 15.20
C GLY A 284 -6.73 -24.39 15.86
N GLY A 285 -6.87 -23.11 15.48
CA GLY A 285 -6.20 -21.96 16.09
C GLY A 285 -4.71 -21.79 15.78
N ASN A 286 -4.10 -22.67 14.96
CA ASN A 286 -2.66 -22.67 14.74
C ASN A 286 -2.23 -22.35 13.30
N ASN A 287 -3.15 -22.36 12.32
CA ASN A 287 -2.87 -22.12 10.90
C ASN A 287 -1.77 -23.03 10.31
N VAL A 288 -1.50 -24.19 10.90
CA VAL A 288 -0.39 -25.07 10.47
C VAL A 288 -0.84 -26.00 9.35
N ILE A 289 -0.11 -25.99 8.24
CA ILE A 289 -0.20 -26.98 7.16
C ILE A 289 1.11 -27.76 7.11
N LYS A 290 1.01 -29.07 6.91
CA LYS A 290 2.13 -29.97 6.62
C LYS A 290 2.20 -30.20 5.12
N LEU A 291 3.40 -30.09 4.57
CA LEU A 291 3.73 -30.40 3.19
C LEU A 291 4.70 -31.58 3.17
N SER A 292 4.41 -32.57 2.34
CA SER A 292 5.33 -33.66 2.01
C SER A 292 5.58 -33.73 0.51
N THR A 293 6.85 -33.82 0.09
CA THR A 293 7.21 -34.04 -1.33
C THR A 293 7.41 -35.53 -1.61
N GLY A 294 6.99 -36.00 -2.78
CA GLY A 294 7.35 -37.33 -3.29
C GLY A 294 6.85 -37.61 -4.71
N ASN A 295 7.70 -38.20 -5.57
CA ASN A 295 7.39 -38.65 -6.93
C ASN A 295 6.42 -37.73 -7.71
N GLU A 296 6.82 -36.47 -7.95
CA GLU A 296 6.03 -35.47 -8.71
C GLU A 296 4.69 -35.07 -8.05
N LEU A 297 4.44 -35.50 -6.81
CA LEU A 297 3.28 -35.13 -6.02
C LEU A 297 3.69 -34.37 -4.76
N VAL A 298 2.91 -33.36 -4.42
CA VAL A 298 3.00 -32.60 -3.18
C VAL A 298 1.75 -32.89 -2.35
N GLU A 299 1.93 -33.57 -1.23
CA GLU A 299 0.85 -33.81 -0.27
C GLU A 299 0.76 -32.66 0.72
N LEU A 300 -0.39 -32.01 0.78
CA LEU A 300 -0.77 -31.05 1.79
C LEU A 300 -1.71 -31.70 2.80
N SER A 301 -1.44 -31.50 4.09
CA SER A 301 -2.33 -32.01 5.14
C SER A 301 -2.45 -31.07 6.33
N SER A 302 -3.61 -31.13 6.99
CA SER A 302 -3.85 -30.46 8.27
C SER A 302 -4.81 -31.29 9.12
N THR A 303 -4.77 -31.08 10.44
CA THR A 303 -5.58 -31.80 11.41
C THR A 303 -6.08 -30.83 12.48
N SER A 304 -7.39 -30.82 12.67
CA SER A 304 -8.05 -30.20 13.82
C SER A 304 -8.65 -31.32 14.69
N PRO A 305 -8.20 -31.50 15.94
CA PRO A 305 -8.67 -32.59 16.80
C PRO A 305 -10.19 -32.62 17.00
N GLU A 306 -10.84 -31.46 16.97
CA GLU A 306 -12.28 -31.34 17.25
C GLU A 306 -13.16 -31.44 15.99
N ILE A 307 -12.59 -31.25 14.80
CA ILE A 307 -13.35 -31.13 13.55
C ILE A 307 -13.02 -32.25 12.55
N GLY A 308 -11.73 -32.55 12.33
CA GLY A 308 -11.31 -33.56 11.37
C GLY A 308 -9.95 -33.31 10.72
N THR A 309 -9.71 -34.00 9.61
CA THR A 309 -8.45 -33.98 8.86
C THR A 309 -8.68 -33.65 7.39
N VAL A 310 -7.71 -33.00 6.78
CA VAL A 310 -7.62 -32.82 5.33
C VAL A 310 -6.30 -33.39 4.84
N LYS A 311 -6.36 -34.08 3.71
CA LYS A 311 -5.22 -34.51 2.91
C LYS A 311 -5.57 -34.20 1.46
N GLU A 312 -4.70 -33.49 0.78
CA GLU A 312 -4.85 -33.12 -0.62
C GLU A 312 -3.51 -33.30 -1.34
N GLU A 313 -3.53 -33.80 -2.56
CA GLU A 313 -2.33 -33.99 -3.39
C GLU A 313 -2.40 -33.02 -4.57
N VAL A 314 -1.29 -32.34 -4.84
CA VAL A 314 -1.13 -31.41 -5.97
C VAL A 314 0.01 -31.90 -6.84
N GLU A 315 -0.19 -31.89 -8.15
CA GLU A 315 0.85 -32.25 -9.12
C GLU A 315 1.93 -31.18 -9.16
N ALA A 316 3.19 -31.61 -9.05
CA ALA A 316 4.35 -30.76 -9.26
C ALA A 316 4.79 -30.85 -10.72
N SER A 317 5.18 -29.72 -11.31
CA SER A 317 5.80 -29.70 -12.64
C SER A 317 7.21 -30.31 -12.61
N ASN A 318 7.91 -30.15 -11.48
CA ASN A 318 9.23 -30.72 -11.24
C ASN A 318 9.49 -30.84 -9.73
N VAL A 319 10.19 -31.90 -9.32
CA VAL A 319 10.76 -32.05 -7.98
C VAL A 319 12.22 -32.48 -8.13
N ASP A 320 13.14 -31.56 -7.86
CA ASP A 320 14.57 -31.86 -7.75
C ASP A 320 14.94 -32.07 -6.28
N GLY A 321 15.74 -33.10 -6.02
CA GLY A 321 16.14 -33.52 -4.66
C GLY A 321 15.34 -34.70 -4.11
N GLY A 322 15.34 -34.82 -2.78
CA GLY A 322 14.72 -35.94 -2.05
C GLY A 322 13.30 -35.67 -1.54
N ASN A 323 12.87 -36.50 -0.58
CA ASN A 323 11.61 -36.31 0.12
C ASN A 323 11.79 -35.36 1.31
N LEU A 324 10.87 -34.40 1.45
CA LEU A 324 10.80 -33.47 2.57
C LEU A 324 9.47 -33.62 3.30
N LYS A 325 9.49 -33.37 4.61
CA LYS A 325 8.29 -33.07 5.39
C LYS A 325 8.51 -31.79 6.15
N ILE A 326 7.69 -30.77 5.89
CA ILE A 326 7.84 -29.45 6.49
C ILE A 326 6.47 -28.90 6.88
N SER A 327 6.41 -28.15 7.98
CA SER A 327 5.20 -27.50 8.44
C SER A 327 5.36 -25.98 8.35
N PHE A 328 4.31 -25.26 7.97
CA PHE A 328 4.35 -23.80 7.85
C PHE A 328 2.98 -23.17 8.13
N ASN A 329 2.97 -21.85 8.28
CA ASN A 329 1.73 -21.08 8.44
C ASN A 329 1.05 -20.88 7.08
N SER A 330 -0.19 -21.34 6.95
CA SER A 330 -0.98 -21.26 5.73
C SER A 330 -1.17 -19.82 5.23
N LYS A 331 -1.42 -18.87 6.14
CA LYS A 331 -1.60 -17.46 5.79
C LYS A 331 -0.34 -16.88 5.16
N TYR A 332 0.84 -17.21 5.70
CA TYR A 332 2.10 -16.71 5.16
C TYR A 332 2.36 -17.21 3.76
N MET A 333 2.10 -18.50 3.53
CA MET A 333 2.22 -19.13 2.22
C MET A 333 1.24 -18.52 1.22
N MET A 334 -0.04 -18.39 1.59
CA MET A 334 -1.07 -17.81 0.73
C MET A 334 -0.78 -16.36 0.35
N ASP A 335 -0.31 -15.54 1.29
CA ASP A 335 0.03 -14.15 0.99
C ASP A 335 1.25 -14.08 0.04
N ALA A 336 2.25 -14.95 0.22
CA ALA A 336 3.41 -15.06 -0.67
C ALA A 336 3.04 -15.49 -2.10
N LEU A 337 2.16 -16.50 -2.24
CA LEU A 337 1.69 -16.98 -3.55
C LEU A 337 0.89 -15.91 -4.31
N LYS A 338 0.05 -15.13 -3.60
CA LYS A 338 -0.68 -13.99 -4.20
C LYS A 338 0.23 -12.89 -4.72
N ALA A 339 1.40 -12.71 -4.12
CA ALA A 339 2.38 -11.71 -4.54
C ALA A 339 3.18 -12.14 -5.78
N ILE A 340 3.17 -13.43 -6.11
CA ILE A 340 3.85 -13.96 -7.29
C ILE A 340 2.87 -13.94 -8.45
N ASP A 341 3.05 -12.98 -9.36
CA ASP A 341 2.25 -12.83 -10.58
C ASP A 341 2.83 -13.71 -11.70
N ASN A 342 2.77 -15.03 -11.50
CA ASN A 342 3.23 -16.04 -12.45
C ASN A 342 2.42 -17.33 -12.29
N ASP A 343 2.22 -18.06 -13.38
CA ASP A 343 1.51 -19.34 -13.41
C ASP A 343 2.28 -20.44 -12.68
N GLU A 344 3.62 -20.36 -12.64
CA GLU A 344 4.49 -21.34 -12.01
C GLU A 344 5.35 -20.66 -10.93
N VAL A 345 5.36 -21.27 -9.75
CA VAL A 345 6.18 -20.85 -8.61
C VAL A 345 7.24 -21.90 -8.33
N GLU A 346 8.46 -21.44 -8.08
CA GLU A 346 9.55 -22.27 -7.59
C GLU A 346 9.65 -22.13 -6.07
N VAL A 347 9.66 -23.26 -5.37
CA VAL A 347 9.85 -23.33 -3.92
C VAL A 347 11.17 -24.04 -3.63
N GLU A 348 12.08 -23.34 -2.95
CA GLU A 348 13.40 -23.84 -2.60
C GLU A 348 13.48 -24.12 -1.09
N PHE A 349 13.79 -25.36 -0.74
CA PHE A 349 13.92 -25.81 0.64
C PHE A 349 15.37 -26.11 0.98
N PHE A 350 15.79 -25.71 2.18
CA PHE A 350 17.18 -25.80 2.66
C PHE A 350 17.31 -26.73 3.89
N GLY A 351 16.33 -27.60 4.08
CA GLY A 351 16.15 -28.46 5.24
C GLY A 351 14.83 -28.18 5.97
N THR A 352 14.44 -29.08 6.88
CA THR A 352 13.11 -29.06 7.54
C THR A 352 12.90 -27.93 8.56
N MET A 353 13.98 -27.30 9.00
CA MET A 353 13.99 -26.28 10.06
C MET A 353 14.55 -24.93 9.60
N LYS A 354 15.02 -24.83 8.36
CA LYS A 354 15.53 -23.58 7.78
C LYS A 354 14.41 -22.83 7.05
N PRO A 355 14.51 -21.50 6.89
CA PRO A 355 13.61 -20.78 6.01
C PRO A 355 13.59 -21.43 4.62
N PHE A 356 12.43 -21.39 3.97
CA PHE A 356 12.29 -21.77 2.56
C PHE A 356 11.88 -20.54 1.75
N ILE A 357 12.21 -20.57 0.46
CA ILE A 357 12.05 -19.45 -0.47
C ILE A 357 10.97 -19.78 -1.49
N LEU A 358 10.19 -18.79 -1.88
CA LEU A 358 9.34 -18.82 -3.06
C LEU A 358 9.74 -17.71 -4.02
N LYS A 359 9.78 -18.03 -5.31
CA LYS A 359 10.01 -17.06 -6.38
C LYS A 359 9.23 -17.44 -7.64
N PRO A 360 8.87 -16.48 -8.49
CA PRO A 360 8.38 -16.80 -9.82
C PRO A 360 9.43 -17.61 -10.58
N LYS A 361 8.99 -18.51 -11.46
CA LYS A 361 9.90 -19.27 -12.29
C LYS A 361 10.72 -18.35 -13.21
N ASP A 362 12.03 -18.60 -13.25
CA ASP A 362 13.01 -17.86 -14.06
C ASP A 362 13.06 -16.33 -13.79
N ASP A 363 12.60 -15.89 -12.61
CA ASP A 363 12.60 -14.47 -12.22
C ASP A 363 13.00 -14.28 -10.73
N ASP A 364 14.17 -13.68 -10.51
CA ASP A 364 14.69 -13.36 -9.16
C ASP A 364 14.29 -11.94 -8.69
N SER A 365 13.45 -11.24 -9.43
CA SER A 365 13.02 -9.88 -9.12
C SER A 365 12.03 -9.81 -7.95
N VAL A 366 11.42 -10.95 -7.60
CA VAL A 366 10.54 -11.14 -6.45
C VAL A 366 11.03 -12.35 -5.66
N THR A 367 11.24 -12.18 -4.37
CA THR A 367 11.62 -13.29 -3.49
C THR A 367 10.83 -13.24 -2.19
N GLN A 368 10.19 -14.35 -1.85
CA GLN A 368 9.46 -14.53 -0.60
C GLN A 368 10.19 -15.55 0.26
N LEU A 369 10.25 -15.33 1.57
CA LEU A 369 10.89 -16.22 2.53
C LEU A 369 9.94 -16.48 3.68
N ILE A 370 9.82 -17.75 4.09
CA ILE A 370 8.93 -18.16 5.18
C ILE A 370 9.70 -19.04 6.17
N LEU A 371 9.58 -18.72 7.46
CA LEU A 371 10.08 -19.60 8.52
C LEU A 371 9.14 -20.80 8.72
N PRO A 372 9.67 -22.04 8.73
CA PRO A 372 8.86 -23.21 9.03
C PRO A 372 8.47 -23.25 10.52
N ILE A 373 7.44 -24.02 10.80
CA ILE A 373 6.94 -24.29 12.14
C ILE A 373 7.51 -25.62 12.61
N ARG A 374 8.09 -25.63 13.81
CA ARG A 374 8.56 -26.86 14.43
C ARG A 374 7.38 -27.72 14.85
N THR A 375 7.25 -28.90 14.24
CA THR A 375 6.27 -29.91 14.65
C THR A 375 7.01 -31.17 15.10
N TYR A 376 6.66 -31.69 16.28
CA TYR A 376 7.22 -32.91 16.86
C TYR A 376 6.40 -34.14 16.53
#